data_AF-A0A5C6QI38-F1
#
_entry.id   AF-A0A5C6QI38-F1
#
_cell.length_a   1.000
_cell.length_b   1.000
_cell.length_c   1.000
_cell.angle_alpha   90.00
_cell.angle_beta   90.00
_cell.angle_gamma   90.00
#
_symmetry.space_group_name_H-M   'P 1'
#
loop_
_entity.id
_entity.type
_entity.pdbx_description
1 polymer ?
#
loop_
_entity_poly.entity_id
_entity_poly.type
_entity_poly.pdbx_seq_one_letter_code
_entity_poly.pdbx_strand_id
1 'polypeptide(L)'
;MLIRKLNGDDLTEQTRELDLYLTLDSVRKDITALQQSADEIARETPDVLNWQKINHRLAASTHRTRRQGKFTNIFIETKPLLAMVASLSFLFIGGLSWYNYQLQQQLVMALKTNQSMELQLAEYSQLKVNPYYLLQEITAVEAKLLNEPSLKVKVAILKHRSALMQQVLEYQQGGNDEFSI
;
A
#
# COMPACT_ATOMS: atom_id res chain seq x y z
N MET A 1 22.52 -41.88 -23.03
CA MET A 1 22.21 -40.85 -24.05
C MET A 1 21.47 -39.73 -23.34
N LEU A 2 22.24 -38.81 -22.77
CA LEU A 2 21.79 -37.57 -22.15
C LEU A 2 21.69 -36.51 -23.25
N ILE A 3 20.59 -35.76 -23.31
CA ILE A 3 20.47 -34.34 -23.71
C ILE A 3 18.97 -34.03 -23.94
N ARG A 4 18.55 -32.83 -23.52
CA ARG A 4 17.22 -32.18 -23.63
C ARG A 4 16.18 -32.49 -22.56
N LYS A 5 16.41 -31.98 -21.36
CA LYS A 5 15.35 -31.54 -20.43
C LYS A 5 15.85 -30.41 -19.51
N LEU A 6 16.43 -29.38 -20.12
CA LEU A 6 16.86 -28.15 -19.47
C LEU A 6 16.52 -27.04 -20.47
N ASN A 7 15.33 -26.44 -20.37
CA ASN A 7 14.96 -25.22 -21.10
C ASN A 7 13.60 -24.62 -20.69
N GLY A 8 12.91 -25.16 -19.68
CA GLY A 8 11.59 -24.67 -19.25
C GLY A 8 11.68 -23.56 -18.22
N ASP A 9 12.49 -23.77 -17.17
CA ASP A 9 12.56 -22.84 -16.03
C ASP A 9 13.34 -21.56 -16.38
N ASP A 10 14.40 -21.67 -17.19
CA ASP A 10 15.20 -20.55 -17.68
C ASP A 10 14.39 -19.59 -18.59
N LEU A 11 13.40 -20.13 -19.31
CA LEU A 11 12.52 -19.35 -20.17
C LEU A 11 11.52 -18.51 -19.35
N THR A 12 11.05 -19.06 -18.22
CA THR A 12 10.11 -18.34 -17.34
C THR A 12 10.77 -17.19 -16.59
N GLU A 13 12.03 -17.35 -16.22
CA GLU A 13 12.82 -16.29 -15.58
C GLU A 13 13.14 -15.16 -16.56
N GLN A 14 13.54 -15.49 -17.80
CA GLN A 14 13.72 -14.49 -18.86
C GLN A 14 12.43 -13.72 -19.20
N THR A 15 11.27 -14.38 -19.22
CA THR A 15 9.99 -13.68 -19.47
C THR A 15 9.62 -12.72 -18.34
N ARG A 16 9.94 -13.06 -17.09
CA ARG A 16 9.69 -12.19 -15.93
C ARG A 16 10.63 -11.00 -15.91
N GLU A 17 11.90 -11.19 -16.24
CA GLU A 17 12.84 -10.08 -16.38
C GLU A 17 12.38 -9.13 -17.49
N LEU A 18 11.92 -9.65 -18.63
CA LEU A 18 11.46 -8.84 -19.76
C LEU A 18 10.22 -7.99 -19.40
N ASP A 19 9.24 -8.55 -18.67
CA ASP A 19 8.08 -7.81 -18.18
C ASP A 19 8.48 -6.73 -17.16
N LEU A 20 9.48 -7.01 -16.31
CA LEU A 20 10.00 -6.04 -15.34
C LEU A 20 10.72 -4.88 -16.05
N TYR A 21 11.45 -5.15 -17.13
CA TYR A 21 12.04 -4.10 -17.97
C TYR A 21 10.98 -3.26 -18.68
N LEU A 22 9.93 -3.87 -19.23
CA LEU A 22 8.85 -3.16 -19.93
C LEU A 22 8.08 -2.23 -18.99
N THR A 23 7.81 -2.67 -17.76
CA THR A 23 7.13 -1.85 -16.75
C THR A 23 8.00 -0.67 -16.28
N LEU A 24 9.30 -0.89 -16.06
CA LEU A 24 10.26 0.18 -15.72
C LEU A 24 10.35 1.25 -16.82
N ASP A 25 10.37 0.82 -18.08
CA ASP A 25 10.44 1.75 -19.22
C ASP A 25 9.15 2.56 -19.37
N SER A 26 7.99 1.96 -19.09
CA SER A 26 6.71 2.68 -19.04
C SER A 26 6.71 3.74 -17.95
N VAL A 27 7.12 3.39 -16.73
CA VAL A 27 7.19 4.33 -15.60
C VAL A 27 8.15 5.48 -15.89
N ARG A 28 9.28 5.20 -16.54
CA ARG A 28 10.25 6.23 -16.93
C ARG A 28 9.69 7.22 -17.96
N LYS A 29 8.89 6.73 -18.91
CA LYS A 29 8.17 7.59 -19.86
C LYS A 29 7.13 8.47 -19.16
N ASP A 30 6.41 7.93 -18.19
CA ASP A 30 5.41 8.70 -17.45
C ASP A 30 6.05 9.80 -16.59
N ILE A 31 7.16 9.51 -15.92
CA ILE A 31 7.92 10.50 -15.13
C ILE A 31 8.45 11.62 -16.02
N THR A 32 8.99 11.29 -17.20
CA THR A 32 9.51 12.29 -18.14
C THR A 32 8.40 13.14 -18.74
N ALA A 33 7.23 12.57 -19.04
CA ALA A 33 6.05 13.31 -19.47
C ALA A 33 5.54 14.27 -18.39
N LEU A 34 5.54 13.85 -17.12
CA LEU A 34 5.16 14.72 -16.00
C LEU A 34 6.15 15.87 -15.78
N GLN A 35 7.45 15.63 -15.94
CA GLN A 35 8.46 16.69 -15.89
C GLN A 35 8.26 17.71 -17.01
N GLN A 36 8.02 17.24 -18.24
CA GLN A 36 7.74 18.14 -19.37
C GLN A 36 6.46 18.95 -19.14
N SER A 37 5.40 18.34 -18.61
CA SER A 37 4.16 19.04 -18.27
C SER A 37 4.37 20.08 -17.16
N ALA A 38 5.21 19.78 -16.16
CA ALA A 38 5.54 20.74 -15.10
C ALA A 38 6.33 21.96 -15.61
N ASP A 39 7.19 21.76 -16.62
CA ASP A 39 7.92 22.83 -17.28
C ASP A 39 7.04 23.65 -18.24
N GLU A 40 5.97 23.05 -18.77
CA GLU A 40 4.96 23.71 -19.62
C GLU A 40 3.92 24.51 -18.83
N ILE A 41 3.82 24.31 -17.50
CA ILE A 41 3.07 25.21 -16.62
C ILE A 41 3.84 26.54 -16.56
N ALA A 42 3.54 27.40 -17.52
CA ALA A 42 3.99 28.77 -17.55
C ALA A 42 3.61 29.42 -16.22
N ARG A 43 4.62 29.71 -15.39
CA ARG A 43 4.45 30.54 -14.20
C ARG A 43 4.00 31.92 -14.67
N GLU A 44 2.69 32.15 -14.69
CA GLU A 44 2.13 33.48 -14.86
C GLU A 44 2.73 34.36 -13.77
N THR A 45 3.71 35.18 -14.16
CA THR A 45 4.23 36.22 -13.29
C THR A 45 3.15 37.29 -13.27
N PRO A 46 2.53 37.57 -12.11
CA PRO A 46 1.48 38.56 -12.04
C PRO A 46 2.03 39.91 -12.49
N ASP A 47 1.29 40.57 -13.37
CA ASP A 47 1.65 41.87 -13.95
C ASP A 47 2.11 42.85 -12.86
N VAL A 48 3.26 43.49 -13.09
CA VAL A 48 3.92 44.41 -12.16
C VAL A 48 2.97 45.54 -11.74
N LEU A 49 2.04 45.93 -12.63
CA LEU A 49 0.98 46.90 -12.35
C LEU A 49 0.02 46.44 -11.25
N ASN A 50 -0.32 45.15 -11.18
CA ASN A 50 -1.18 44.60 -10.14
C ASN A 50 -0.48 44.60 -8.77
N TRP A 51 0.82 44.28 -8.74
CA TRP A 51 1.62 44.37 -7.52
C TRP A 51 1.74 45.81 -6.99
N GLN A 52 1.96 46.78 -7.88
CA GLN A 52 1.99 48.19 -7.50
C GLN A 52 0.63 48.67 -6.97
N LYS A 53 -0.48 48.23 -7.57
CA LYS A 53 -1.83 48.58 -7.12
C LYS A 53 -2.15 48.00 -5.73
N ILE A 54 -1.66 46.79 -5.44
CA ILE A 54 -1.77 46.17 -4.11
C ILE A 54 -0.94 46.95 -3.09
N ASN A 55 0.32 47.28 -3.41
CA ASN A 55 1.18 48.06 -2.52
C ASN A 55 0.64 49.47 -2.27
N HIS A 56 0.08 50.12 -3.29
CA HIS A 56 -0.49 51.46 -3.13
C HIS A 56 -1.76 51.44 -2.28
N ARG A 57 -2.55 50.36 -2.33
CA ARG A 57 -3.71 50.15 -1.45
C ARG A 57 -3.29 49.87 -0.01
N LEU A 58 -2.25 49.06 0.18
CA LEU A 58 -1.66 48.79 1.50
C LEU A 58 -1.11 50.07 2.12
N ALA A 59 -0.27 50.82 1.40
CA ALA A 59 0.32 52.08 1.87
C ALA A 59 -0.73 53.17 2.14
N ALA A 60 -1.77 53.28 1.31
CA ALA A 60 -2.89 54.20 1.55
C ALA A 60 -3.77 53.79 2.74
N SER A 61 -3.80 52.50 3.09
CA SER A 61 -4.56 51.99 4.24
C SER A 61 -3.82 52.18 5.57
N THR A 62 -2.49 52.30 5.56
CA THR A 62 -1.66 52.50 6.76
C THR A 62 -1.95 53.81 7.49
N HIS A 63 -2.46 54.84 6.78
CA HIS A 63 -2.80 56.15 7.36
C HIS A 63 -4.29 56.35 7.72
N ARG A 64 -5.16 55.35 7.54
CA ARG A 64 -6.53 55.38 8.08
C ARG A 64 -6.58 54.75 9.47
N THR A 65 -5.77 55.29 10.38
CA THR A 65 -6.00 55.10 11.80
C THR A 65 -7.31 55.80 12.20
N ARG A 66 -8.26 54.97 12.64
CA ARG A 66 -9.23 55.31 13.70
C ARG A 66 -10.29 56.36 13.35
N ARG A 67 -11.16 56.05 12.38
CA ARG A 67 -12.58 56.33 12.64
C ARG A 67 -13.04 55.30 13.67
N GLN A 68 -12.95 55.66 14.94
CA GLN A 68 -13.76 55.04 15.99
C GLN A 68 -15.22 55.20 15.57
N GLY A 69 -15.72 54.23 14.81
CA GLY A 69 -17.14 53.94 14.82
C GLY A 69 -17.48 53.73 16.28
N LYS A 70 -18.35 54.60 16.80
CA LYS A 70 -19.01 54.39 18.09
C LYS A 70 -19.87 53.14 17.95
N PHE A 71 -19.23 51.97 17.93
CA PHE A 71 -19.90 50.72 18.23
C PHE A 71 -20.24 50.83 19.70
N THR A 72 -21.50 51.20 19.90
CA THR A 72 -22.22 51.21 21.16
C THR A 72 -21.76 50.07 22.07
N ASN A 73 -21.51 50.44 23.31
CA ASN A 73 -21.11 49.63 24.45
C ASN A 73 -22.15 48.54 24.82
N ILE A 74 -22.50 47.65 23.89
CA ILE A 74 -23.39 46.50 24.11
C ILE A 74 -22.59 45.20 24.27
N PHE A 75 -21.30 45.19 23.89
CA PHE A 75 -20.41 44.01 23.96
C PHE A 75 -19.43 44.02 25.13
N ILE A 76 -19.76 44.66 26.26
CA ILE A 76 -18.82 44.78 27.39
C ILE A 76 -18.96 43.62 28.40
N GLU A 77 -20.12 42.95 28.48
CA GLU A 77 -20.31 41.83 29.42
C GLU A 77 -20.00 40.44 28.84
N THR A 78 -19.79 40.29 27.53
CA THR A 78 -19.50 38.97 26.90
C THR A 78 -18.01 38.70 26.69
N LYS A 79 -17.12 39.64 27.05
CA LYS A 79 -15.66 39.46 26.96
C LYS A 79 -15.14 38.19 27.68
N PRO A 80 -15.61 37.83 28.90
CA PRO A 80 -15.18 36.58 29.52
C PRO A 80 -15.73 35.34 28.81
N LEU A 81 -16.94 35.42 28.23
CA LEU A 81 -17.52 34.31 27.47
C LEU A 81 -16.75 34.04 26.17
N LEU A 82 -16.31 35.10 25.48
CA LEU A 82 -15.51 34.94 24.26
C LEU A 82 -14.17 34.26 24.56
N ALA A 83 -13.51 34.64 25.66
CA ALA A 83 -12.27 34.01 26.09
C ALA A 83 -12.48 32.53 26.47
N MET A 84 -13.61 32.21 27.12
CA MET A 84 -13.98 30.84 27.46
C MET A 84 -14.28 29.99 26.21
N VAL A 85 -14.98 30.53 25.23
CA VAL A 85 -15.26 29.83 23.97
C VAL A 85 -13.97 29.62 23.16
N ALA A 86 -13.07 30.61 23.15
CA ALA A 86 -11.79 30.48 22.47
C ALA A 86 -10.89 29.42 23.12
N SER A 87 -10.84 29.35 24.46
CA SER A 87 -10.05 28.32 25.16
C SER A 87 -10.64 26.92 24.97
N LEU A 88 -11.97 26.77 25.02
CA LEU A 88 -12.65 25.52 24.68
C LEU A 88 -12.37 25.09 23.24
N SER A 89 -12.45 26.02 22.30
CA SER A 89 -12.17 25.76 20.88
C SER A 89 -10.72 25.31 20.68
N PHE A 90 -9.76 25.93 21.38
CA PHE A 90 -8.36 25.54 21.30
C PHE A 90 -8.12 24.13 21.84
N LEU A 91 -8.73 23.79 22.98
CA LEU A 91 -8.68 22.42 23.52
C LEU A 91 -9.33 21.41 22.57
N PHE A 92 -10.43 21.77 21.94
CA PHE A 92 -11.12 20.90 21.00
C PHE A 92 -10.29 20.66 19.74
N ILE A 93 -9.75 21.72 19.13
CA ILE A 93 -8.88 21.61 17.95
C ILE A 93 -7.60 20.85 18.29
N GLY A 94 -6.98 21.14 19.44
CA GLY A 94 -5.79 20.43 19.92
C GLY A 94 -6.08 18.94 20.15
N GLY A 95 -7.21 18.61 20.78
CA GLY A 95 -7.65 17.24 21.01
C GLY A 95 -7.95 16.50 19.71
N LEU A 96 -8.64 17.14 18.76
CA LEU A 96 -8.90 16.57 17.43
C LEU A 96 -7.60 16.36 16.64
N SER A 97 -6.66 17.31 16.71
CA SER A 97 -5.37 17.20 16.05
C SER A 97 -4.52 16.07 16.65
N TRP A 98 -4.54 15.92 17.97
CA TRP A 98 -3.87 14.82 18.67
C TRP A 98 -4.50 13.47 18.30
N TYR A 99 -5.82 13.39 18.28
CA TYR A 99 -6.55 12.18 17.89
C TYR A 99 -6.25 11.81 16.43
N ASN A 100 -6.22 12.79 15.52
CA ASN A 100 -5.86 12.57 14.12
C ASN A 100 -4.41 12.08 13.98
N TYR A 101 -3.47 12.68 14.71
CA TYR A 101 -2.08 12.24 14.73
C TYR A 101 -1.96 10.78 15.21
N GLN A 102 -2.69 10.41 16.25
CA GLN A 102 -2.69 9.03 16.75
C GLN A 102 -3.29 8.05 15.72
N LEU A 103 -4.34 8.45 15.01
CA LEU A 103 -4.92 7.66 13.91
C LEU A 103 -3.92 7.46 12.76
N GLN A 104 -3.18 8.52 12.39
CA GLN A 104 -2.13 8.45 11.38
C GLN A 104 -1.03 7.47 11.80
N GLN A 105 -0.60 7.49 13.06
CA GLN A 105 0.39 6.55 13.59
C GLN A 105 -0.10 5.10 13.53
N GLN A 106 -1.38 4.86 13.86
CA GLN A 106 -1.98 3.53 13.72
C GLN A 106 -2.00 3.06 12.27
N LEU A 107 -2.32 3.95 11.32
CA LEU A 107 -2.31 3.63 9.90
C LEU A 107 -0.91 3.30 9.40
N VAL A 108 0.11 4.08 9.79
CA VAL A 108 1.51 3.80 9.46
C VAL A 108 1.95 2.46 10.05
N MET A 109 1.55 2.15 11.28
CA MET A 109 1.83 0.87 11.91
C MET A 109 1.17 -0.29 11.16
N ALA A 110 -0.13 -0.16 10.84
CA ALA A 110 -0.88 -1.17 10.08
C ALA A 110 -0.31 -1.39 8.67
N LEU A 111 0.12 -0.31 8.00
CA LEU A 111 0.75 -0.39 6.69
C LEU A 111 2.12 -1.06 6.77
N LYS A 112 2.91 -0.74 7.81
CA LYS A 112 4.20 -1.40 8.07
C LYS A 112 4.02 -2.88 8.41
N THR A 113 3.00 -3.25 9.19
CA THR A 113 2.71 -4.66 9.47
C THR A 113 2.27 -5.37 8.20
N ASN A 114 1.42 -4.76 7.38
CA ASN A 114 0.99 -5.34 6.11
C ASN A 114 2.19 -5.53 5.16
N GLN A 115 3.05 -4.51 5.00
CA GLN A 115 4.28 -4.63 4.21
C GLN A 115 5.22 -5.72 4.76
N SER A 116 5.29 -5.89 6.08
CA SER A 116 6.09 -6.97 6.67
C SER A 116 5.48 -8.35 6.40
N MET A 117 4.14 -8.47 6.39
CA MET A 117 3.44 -9.69 6.00
C MET A 117 3.61 -9.97 4.51
N GLU A 118 3.56 -8.94 3.65
CA GLU A 118 3.83 -9.08 2.22
C GLU A 118 5.26 -9.52 1.96
N LEU A 119 6.26 -9.00 2.68
CA LEU A 119 7.65 -9.45 2.59
C LEU A 119 7.82 -10.88 3.09
N GLN A 120 7.20 -11.23 4.22
CA GLN A 120 7.18 -12.60 4.71
C GLN A 120 6.48 -13.52 3.71
N LEU A 121 5.35 -13.10 3.12
CA LEU A 121 4.64 -13.85 2.09
C LEU A 121 5.44 -13.94 0.79
N ALA A 122 6.24 -12.93 0.44
CA ALA A 122 7.14 -12.98 -0.71
C ALA A 122 8.28 -13.97 -0.45
N GLU A 123 8.89 -13.95 0.73
CA GLU A 123 9.90 -14.92 1.18
C GLU A 123 9.32 -16.34 1.27
N TYR A 124 8.12 -16.48 1.84
CA TYR A 124 7.35 -17.71 1.82
C TYR A 124 6.89 -18.10 0.41
N SER A 125 6.68 -17.19 -0.54
CA SER A 125 6.33 -17.56 -1.92
C SER A 125 7.54 -18.10 -2.69
N GLN A 126 8.74 -17.73 -2.25
CA GLN A 126 10.00 -18.30 -2.74
C GLN A 126 10.34 -19.63 -2.01
N LEU A 127 9.88 -19.84 -0.77
CA LEU A 127 10.15 -21.05 0.03
C LEU A 127 8.98 -22.04 0.22
N LYS A 128 7.73 -21.70 -0.10
CA LYS A 128 6.57 -22.60 -0.03
C LYS A 128 6.47 -23.35 -1.34
N VAL A 129 6.72 -24.65 -1.28
CA VAL A 129 6.33 -25.62 -2.31
C VAL A 129 4.87 -25.33 -2.67
N ASN A 130 4.69 -24.77 -3.87
CA ASN A 130 3.39 -24.38 -4.41
C ASN A 130 2.42 -25.56 -4.24
N PRO A 131 1.21 -25.40 -3.69
CA PRO A 131 0.21 -26.48 -3.61
C PRO A 131 -0.07 -27.10 -4.99
N TYR A 132 0.23 -26.37 -6.07
CA TYR A 132 0.30 -26.89 -7.43
C TYR A 132 1.28 -28.06 -7.61
N TYR A 133 2.49 -28.00 -7.05
CA TYR A 133 3.49 -29.07 -7.16
C TYR A 133 3.07 -30.33 -6.41
N LEU A 134 2.46 -30.20 -5.22
CA LEU A 134 1.89 -31.34 -4.49
C LEU A 134 0.75 -32.00 -5.27
N LEU A 135 -0.13 -31.19 -5.89
CA LEU A 135 -1.19 -31.70 -6.76
C LEU A 135 -0.62 -32.39 -8.01
N GLN A 136 0.39 -31.79 -8.63
CA GLN A 136 1.08 -32.36 -9.79
C GLN A 136 1.75 -33.69 -9.44
N GLU A 137 2.39 -33.79 -8.27
CA GLU A 137 3.00 -35.02 -7.79
C GLU A 137 1.94 -36.12 -7.53
N ILE A 138 0.79 -35.78 -6.95
CA ILE A 138 -0.34 -36.70 -6.79
C ILE A 138 -0.82 -37.23 -8.15
N THR A 139 -0.99 -36.36 -9.15
CA THR A 139 -1.40 -36.80 -10.50
C THR A 139 -0.36 -37.70 -11.16
N ALA A 140 0.93 -37.45 -10.95
CA ALA A 140 2.01 -38.30 -11.44
C ALA A 140 2.04 -39.68 -10.75
N VAL A 141 1.74 -39.73 -9.44
CA VAL A 141 1.61 -40.97 -8.67
C VAL A 141 0.38 -41.78 -9.12
N GLU A 142 -0.73 -41.13 -9.47
CA GLU A 142 -1.92 -41.79 -10.03
C GLU A 142 -1.65 -42.39 -11.42
N ALA A 143 -0.93 -41.68 -12.29
CA ALA A 143 -0.51 -42.21 -13.58
C ALA A 143 0.41 -43.45 -13.42
N LYS A 144 1.29 -43.46 -12.42
CA LYS A 144 2.13 -44.63 -12.09
C LYS A 144 1.29 -45.80 -11.55
N LEU A 145 0.27 -45.53 -10.75
CA LEU A 145 -0.62 -46.56 -10.19
C LEU A 145 -1.40 -47.32 -11.28
N LEU A 146 -1.88 -46.60 -12.30
CA LEU A 146 -2.64 -47.18 -13.41
C LEU A 146 -1.79 -48.10 -14.29
N ASN A 147 -0.51 -47.77 -14.47
CA ASN A 147 0.38 -48.47 -15.39
C ASN A 147 1.20 -49.60 -14.74
N GLU A 148 1.24 -49.68 -13.41
CA GLU A 148 2.02 -50.69 -12.69
C GLU A 148 1.26 -52.04 -12.65
N PRO A 149 1.84 -53.18 -13.09
CA PRO A 149 1.17 -54.47 -13.02
C PRO A 149 1.34 -55.17 -11.66
N SER A 150 2.38 -54.83 -10.89
CA SER A 150 2.72 -55.52 -9.64
C SER A 150 1.88 -55.03 -8.45
N LEU A 151 1.11 -55.95 -7.85
CA LEU A 151 0.26 -55.64 -6.70
C LEU A 151 1.05 -55.13 -5.48
N LYS A 152 2.26 -55.66 -5.25
CA LYS A 152 3.14 -55.22 -4.15
C LYS A 152 3.62 -53.78 -4.36
N VAL A 153 3.87 -53.39 -5.61
CA VAL A 153 4.30 -52.03 -5.97
C VAL A 153 3.11 -51.07 -5.92
N LYS A 154 1.92 -51.48 -6.37
CA LYS A 154 0.69 -50.69 -6.22
C LYS A 154 0.40 -50.30 -4.78
N VAL A 155 0.58 -51.22 -3.83
CA VAL A 155 0.37 -50.93 -2.40
C VAL A 155 1.36 -49.87 -1.91
N ALA A 156 2.64 -49.94 -2.33
CA ALA A 156 3.63 -48.92 -1.98
C ALA A 156 3.29 -47.54 -2.59
N ILE A 157 2.85 -47.51 -3.85
CA ILE A 157 2.42 -46.28 -4.55
C ILE A 157 1.19 -45.68 -3.87
N LEU A 158 0.21 -46.50 -3.47
CA LEU A 158 -0.97 -46.04 -2.73
C LEU A 158 -0.61 -45.44 -1.37
N LYS A 159 0.34 -46.04 -0.65
CA LYS A 159 0.84 -45.50 0.63
C LYS A 159 1.56 -44.17 0.46
N HIS A 160 2.28 -44.00 -0.64
CA HIS A 160 2.90 -42.72 -0.99
C HIS A 160 1.84 -41.67 -1.35
N ARG A 161 0.82 -42.04 -2.14
CA ARG A 161 -0.34 -41.18 -2.43
C ARG A 161 -1.06 -40.72 -1.15
N SER A 162 -1.29 -41.63 -0.20
CA SER A 162 -1.94 -41.27 1.06
C SER A 162 -1.11 -40.31 1.90
N ALA A 163 0.22 -40.44 1.90
CA ALA A 163 1.11 -39.51 2.60
C ALA A 163 1.08 -38.10 1.98
N LEU A 164 1.09 -38.00 0.64
CA LEU A 164 0.95 -36.72 -0.07
C LEU A 164 -0.42 -36.08 0.17
N MET A 165 -1.50 -36.88 0.14
CA MET A 165 -2.84 -36.39 0.46
C MET A 165 -2.97 -35.94 1.92
N GLN A 166 -2.32 -36.62 2.86
CA GLN A 166 -2.30 -36.23 4.26
C GLN A 166 -1.57 -34.89 4.45
N GLN A 167 -0.44 -34.67 3.77
CA GLN A 167 0.23 -33.37 3.76
C GLN A 167 -0.69 -32.27 3.24
N VAL A 168 -1.41 -32.50 2.14
CA VAL A 168 -2.39 -31.55 1.61
C VAL A 168 -3.51 -31.24 2.62
N LEU A 169 -4.00 -32.24 3.36
CA LEU A 169 -5.02 -32.05 4.39
C LEU A 169 -4.48 -31.29 5.61
N GLU A 170 -3.25 -31.58 6.05
CA GLU A 170 -2.59 -30.85 7.14
C GLU A 170 -2.34 -29.38 6.75
N TYR A 171 -1.98 -29.12 5.49
CA TYR A 171 -1.90 -27.76 4.93
C TYR A 171 -3.26 -27.05 4.88
N GLN A 172 -4.36 -27.77 4.68
CA GLN A 172 -5.71 -27.20 4.68
C GLN A 172 -6.30 -27.03 6.09
N GLN A 173 -5.91 -27.87 7.05
CA GLN A 173 -6.42 -27.84 8.43
C GLN A 173 -5.64 -26.90 9.35
N GLY A 174 -4.43 -26.47 8.97
CA GLY A 174 -3.63 -25.46 9.69
C GLY A 174 -4.22 -24.04 9.74
N GLY A 175 -5.48 -23.84 9.33
CA GLY A 175 -6.21 -22.57 9.39
C GLY A 175 -7.26 -22.45 10.50
N ASN A 176 -7.42 -23.45 11.38
CA ASN A 176 -8.42 -23.43 12.46
C ASN A 176 -7.88 -23.08 13.86
N ASP A 177 -6.58 -22.79 14.02
CA ASP A 177 -5.99 -22.39 15.30
C ASP A 177 -5.86 -20.86 15.49
N GLU A 178 -6.41 -20.04 14.57
CA GLU A 178 -6.40 -18.57 14.72
C GLU A 178 -7.69 -17.97 15.30
N PHE A 179 -8.73 -18.77 15.61
CA PHE A 179 -9.93 -18.31 16.32
C PHE A 179 -10.14 -19.06 17.65
N SER A 180 -9.17 -18.92 18.55
CA SER A 180 -9.43 -19.04 19.99
C SER A 180 -9.06 -17.74 20.70
N ILE A 181 -9.94 -16.75 20.60
CA ILE A 181 -10.19 -15.77 21.67
C ILE A 181 -11.70 -15.61 21.80
#